data_AF-A0A2T6KNI8-F1
#
_entry.id   AF-A0A2T6KNI8-F1
#
_cell.length_a   1.000
_cell.length_b   1.000
_cell.length_c   1.000
_cell.angle_alpha   90.00
_cell.angle_beta   90.00
_cell.angle_gamma   90.00
#
_symmetry.space_group_name_H-M   'P 1'
#
loop_
_entity.id
_entity.type
_entity.pdbx_description
1 polymer ?
#
loop_
_entity_poly.entity_id
_entity_poly.type
_entity_poly.pdbx_seq_one_letter_code
_entity_poly.pdbx_strand_id
1 'polypeptide(L)'
;MRLLQHGSKIGNATVTVDIVQKGNPEIRPGISMVPKHLTDHDTGNSGRGADAKMHNKYIHNMAGYIPKDTNHVSWHITLGENFIIQHIPFDEPAYHCGDGWGLNSGNRTSIGVEKCMHQGTDRNKIEANAIALYAYLLKDFKFPITSVRPHQSWSGKYCPQLILNKYGSFKPFRDKIETAFESENTSPINVKPVVNSYLQNGDTGAEVKLLQQNLIKAGLKLTADGSFGPATEKALKAFQTANSLNTDWFYFPATKLKLEAVVKNLDVKPVSKSVVKEEEDDMLGKAIVINSFVDYPAVQKLHIRTGYPIFERAAVKEKVAKELIIAGGGKKGLEKFGDKFIDLSGASREATVANVAKYMNK
;
A
#
# COMPACT_ATOMS: atom_id res chain seq x y z
N MET A 1 0.71 13.11 -15.47
CA MET A 1 1.05 11.95 -14.63
C MET A 1 0.54 10.70 -15.31
N ARG A 2 1.42 9.83 -15.78
CA ARG A 2 1.10 8.53 -16.34
C ARG A 2 1.26 7.47 -15.25
N LEU A 3 0.14 6.85 -14.89
CA LEU A 3 0.02 5.98 -13.71
C LEU A 3 -0.52 4.61 -14.11
N LEU A 4 -0.20 3.59 -13.30
CA LEU A 4 -0.95 2.34 -13.31
C LEU A 4 -2.37 2.58 -12.76
N GLN A 5 -3.26 1.61 -12.97
CA GLN A 5 -4.58 1.65 -12.37
C GLN A 5 -4.54 1.07 -10.95
N HIS A 6 -4.65 1.92 -9.91
CA HIS A 6 -4.71 1.46 -8.50
C HIS A 6 -5.86 0.44 -8.32
N GLY A 7 -5.60 -0.64 -7.59
CA GLY A 7 -6.57 -1.67 -7.22
C GLY A 7 -6.80 -2.72 -8.30
N SER A 8 -6.24 -2.53 -9.50
CA SER A 8 -6.22 -3.56 -10.54
C SER A 8 -5.35 -4.76 -10.13
N LYS A 9 -5.48 -5.86 -10.88
CA LYS A 9 -4.60 -7.02 -10.80
C LYS A 9 -3.67 -7.04 -12.00
N ILE A 10 -2.38 -7.25 -11.76
CA ILE A 10 -1.37 -7.56 -12.78
C ILE A 10 -0.66 -8.82 -12.31
N GLY A 11 -0.82 -9.91 -13.06
CA GLY A 11 -0.56 -11.25 -12.55
C GLY A 11 -1.40 -11.53 -11.30
N ASN A 12 -0.77 -12.02 -10.24
CA ASN A 12 -1.43 -12.25 -8.95
C ASN A 12 -1.38 -11.03 -8.02
N ALA A 13 -0.52 -10.05 -8.29
CA ALA A 13 -0.33 -8.88 -7.44
C ALA A 13 -1.43 -7.84 -7.62
N THR A 14 -1.83 -7.20 -6.51
CA THR A 14 -2.67 -6.00 -6.52
C THR A 14 -1.81 -4.78 -6.81
N VAL A 15 -2.24 -3.95 -7.75
CA VAL A 15 -1.59 -2.66 -8.02
C VAL A 15 -1.95 -1.65 -6.94
N THR A 16 -0.94 -0.95 -6.45
CA THR A 16 -1.04 0.21 -5.58
C THR A 16 -0.30 1.35 -6.27
N VAL A 17 -0.91 2.52 -6.32
CA VAL A 17 -0.28 3.78 -6.75
C VAL A 17 -0.21 4.65 -5.51
N ASP A 18 1.00 4.93 -5.05
CA ASP A 18 1.28 5.71 -3.84
C ASP A 18 2.45 6.65 -4.15
N ILE A 19 2.13 7.76 -4.82
CA ILE A 19 3.13 8.62 -5.44
C ILE A 19 3.83 9.48 -4.40
N VAL A 20 5.16 9.35 -4.37
CA VAL A 20 6.08 10.15 -3.58
C VAL A 20 5.86 11.64 -3.83
N GLN A 21 5.75 12.46 -2.78
CA GLN A 21 5.52 13.89 -2.92
C GLN A 21 6.71 14.61 -3.58
N LYS A 22 6.45 15.72 -4.28
CA LYS A 22 7.52 16.61 -4.76
C LYS A 22 8.09 17.39 -3.58
N GLY A 23 9.41 17.54 -3.52
CA GLY A 23 10.09 18.28 -2.46
C GLY A 23 11.60 18.00 -2.42
N ASN A 24 11.98 16.72 -2.44
CA ASN A 24 13.38 16.31 -2.59
C ASN A 24 13.67 15.93 -4.06
N PRO A 25 14.43 16.74 -4.83
CA PRO A 25 14.75 16.46 -6.23
C PRO A 25 15.64 15.23 -6.44
N GLU A 26 16.37 14.76 -5.42
CA GLU A 26 17.20 13.55 -5.50
C GLU A 26 16.37 12.25 -5.45
N ILE A 27 15.11 12.34 -5.00
CA ILE A 27 14.20 11.20 -4.93
C ILE A 27 13.11 11.35 -6.00
N ARG A 28 12.45 12.51 -6.05
CA ARG A 28 11.50 12.84 -7.13
C ARG A 28 11.92 14.14 -7.83
N PRO A 29 12.66 14.05 -8.95
CA PRO A 29 13.10 15.20 -9.75
C PRO A 29 11.99 16.15 -10.18
N GLY A 30 10.76 15.65 -10.35
CA GLY A 30 9.58 16.47 -10.65
C GLY A 30 9.52 17.05 -12.08
N ILE A 31 10.53 16.75 -12.92
CA ILE A 31 10.62 17.14 -14.34
C ILE A 31 9.98 16.10 -15.27
N SER A 32 9.71 16.47 -16.53
CA SER A 32 9.09 15.57 -17.52
C SER A 32 10.07 14.54 -18.11
N MET A 33 9.58 13.33 -18.38
CA MET A 33 10.22 12.26 -19.13
C MET A 33 9.25 11.69 -20.18
N VAL A 34 9.78 11.34 -21.35
CA VAL A 34 9.11 10.41 -22.29
C VAL A 34 9.89 9.08 -22.24
N PRO A 35 9.35 8.03 -21.59
CA PRO A 35 10.05 6.76 -21.51
C PRO A 35 10.13 6.10 -22.89
N LYS A 36 11.19 5.31 -23.07
CA LYS A 36 11.49 4.49 -24.25
C LYS A 36 11.77 3.03 -23.89
N HIS A 37 12.07 2.78 -22.61
CA HIS A 37 12.55 1.51 -22.08
C HIS A 37 11.86 1.16 -20.76
N LEU A 38 11.96 -0.12 -20.39
CA LEU A 38 11.59 -0.64 -19.08
C LEU A 38 12.85 -1.33 -18.51
N THR A 39 13.35 -0.89 -17.35
CA THR A 39 14.54 -1.47 -16.71
C THR A 39 14.14 -2.42 -15.60
N ASP A 40 14.69 -3.64 -15.63
CA ASP A 40 14.51 -4.67 -14.62
C ASP A 40 15.65 -4.65 -13.59
N HIS A 41 15.27 -4.62 -12.30
CA HIS A 41 16.16 -4.61 -11.15
C HIS A 41 15.71 -5.63 -10.08
N ASP A 42 16.63 -6.05 -9.23
CA ASP A 42 16.30 -6.66 -7.94
C ASP A 42 16.67 -5.67 -6.83
N THR A 43 15.85 -5.57 -5.77
CA THR A 43 15.96 -4.52 -4.74
C THR A 43 17.28 -4.50 -3.95
N GLY A 44 18.17 -5.47 -4.15
CA GLY A 44 19.40 -5.66 -3.38
C GLY A 44 19.18 -6.04 -1.91
N ASN A 45 17.94 -5.96 -1.42
CA ASN A 45 17.58 -6.17 -0.02
C ASN A 45 17.05 -7.59 0.21
N SER A 46 17.94 -8.46 0.71
CA SER A 46 17.62 -9.84 1.10
C SER A 46 17.01 -9.96 2.51
N GLY A 47 16.94 -8.87 3.28
CA GLY A 47 16.43 -8.86 4.64
C GLY A 47 14.97 -9.31 4.73
N ARG A 48 14.67 -10.24 5.64
CA ARG A 48 13.31 -10.76 5.85
C ARG A 48 12.32 -9.62 6.10
N GLY A 49 11.22 -9.61 5.35
CA GLY A 49 10.21 -8.55 5.42
C GLY A 49 10.50 -7.32 4.54
N ALA A 50 11.58 -7.30 3.75
CA ALA A 50 11.78 -6.31 2.69
C ALA A 50 10.87 -6.59 1.48
N ASP A 51 9.56 -6.48 1.69
CA ASP A 51 8.50 -6.61 0.69
C ASP A 51 8.22 -5.27 -0.03
N ALA A 52 7.23 -5.23 -0.91
CA ALA A 52 6.92 -4.02 -1.67
C ALA A 52 6.45 -2.86 -0.77
N LYS A 53 5.76 -3.14 0.34
CA LYS A 53 5.29 -2.12 1.29
C LYS A 53 6.43 -1.55 2.12
N MET A 54 7.42 -2.36 2.48
CA MET A 54 8.65 -1.88 3.13
C MET A 54 9.38 -0.89 2.22
N HIS A 55 9.58 -1.25 0.94
CA HIS A 55 10.24 -0.37 -0.04
C HIS A 55 9.44 0.92 -0.33
N ASN A 56 8.10 0.84 -0.33
CA ASN A 56 7.22 2.03 -0.38
C ASN A 56 7.50 2.97 0.81
N LYS A 57 7.49 2.44 2.04
CA LYS A 57 7.82 3.24 3.23
C LYS A 57 9.23 3.85 3.15
N TYR A 58 10.20 3.09 2.63
CA TYR A 58 11.57 3.59 2.44
C TYR A 58 11.63 4.78 1.49
N ILE A 59 11.05 4.70 0.28
CA ILE A 59 11.18 5.78 -0.71
C ILE A 59 10.41 7.05 -0.29
N HIS A 60 9.27 6.91 0.38
CA HIS A 60 8.58 8.04 1.01
C HIS A 60 9.38 8.68 2.16
N ASN A 61 10.03 7.88 3.01
CA ASN A 61 10.94 8.40 4.03
C ASN A 61 12.11 9.20 3.41
N MET A 62 12.74 8.65 2.36
CA MET A 62 13.84 9.32 1.67
C MET A 62 13.39 10.66 1.07
N ALA A 63 12.19 10.73 0.49
CA ALA A 63 11.65 11.98 -0.05
C ALA A 63 11.31 13.03 1.01
N GLY A 64 11.06 12.60 2.25
CA GLY A 64 10.88 13.48 3.41
C GLY A 64 12.18 14.02 4.00
N TYR A 65 13.34 13.48 3.62
CA TYR A 65 14.65 14.02 4.01
C TYR A 65 15.08 15.18 3.10
N ILE A 66 15.92 16.05 3.66
CA ILE A 66 16.57 17.11 2.89
C ILE A 66 17.64 16.52 1.96
N PRO A 67 17.86 17.08 0.76
CA PRO A 67 18.72 16.49 -0.28
C PRO A 67 20.11 16.04 0.19
N LYS A 68 20.80 16.85 1.01
CA LYS A 68 22.14 16.52 1.53
C LYS A 68 22.22 15.24 2.38
N ASP A 69 21.07 14.73 2.84
CA ASP A 69 20.95 13.52 3.65
C ASP A 69 20.37 12.34 2.81
N THR A 70 20.33 12.50 1.47
CA THR A 70 19.95 11.47 0.49
C THR A 70 21.07 11.17 -0.51
N ASN A 71 20.85 10.17 -1.38
CA ASN A 71 21.91 9.55 -2.20
C ASN A 71 21.55 9.42 -3.68
N HIS A 72 20.59 10.21 -4.20
CA HIS A 72 20.10 10.07 -5.58
C HIS A 72 19.71 8.62 -5.94
N VAL A 73 18.76 8.02 -5.21
CA VAL A 73 18.24 6.67 -5.48
C VAL A 73 16.72 6.68 -5.45
N SER A 74 16.11 6.37 -6.59
CA SER A 74 14.65 6.26 -6.73
C SER A 74 14.25 5.45 -7.96
N TRP A 75 13.05 4.87 -7.91
CA TRP A 75 12.55 3.98 -8.97
C TRP A 75 11.03 4.14 -9.09
N HIS A 76 10.46 3.67 -10.20
CA HIS A 76 9.05 3.91 -10.50
C HIS A 76 8.14 2.88 -9.84
N ILE A 77 8.55 1.61 -9.80
CA ILE A 77 7.73 0.49 -9.32
C ILE A 77 8.53 -0.40 -8.37
N THR A 78 7.95 -0.82 -7.24
CA THR A 78 8.39 -2.04 -6.53
C THR A 78 7.40 -3.18 -6.74
N LEU A 79 7.91 -4.37 -7.05
CA LEU A 79 7.11 -5.56 -7.31
C LEU A 79 7.43 -6.69 -6.32
N GLY A 80 6.40 -7.22 -5.65
CA GLY A 80 6.46 -8.39 -4.79
C GLY A 80 5.42 -9.45 -5.12
N GLU A 81 5.22 -10.42 -4.22
CA GLU A 81 4.25 -11.51 -4.40
C GLU A 81 2.81 -11.02 -4.48
N ASN A 82 2.45 -10.08 -3.61
CA ASN A 82 1.07 -9.66 -3.38
C ASN A 82 0.76 -8.25 -3.91
N PHE A 83 1.79 -7.42 -4.12
CA PHE A 83 1.63 -6.00 -4.47
C PHE A 83 2.64 -5.55 -5.54
N ILE A 84 2.16 -4.70 -6.45
CA ILE A 84 2.95 -3.90 -7.37
C ILE A 84 2.68 -2.44 -6.98
N ILE A 85 3.68 -1.73 -6.47
CA ILE A 85 3.52 -0.38 -5.93
C ILE A 85 4.24 0.62 -6.82
N GLN A 86 3.52 1.59 -7.40
CA GLN A 86 4.09 2.70 -8.16
C GLN A 86 4.34 3.91 -7.25
N HIS A 87 5.59 4.39 -7.27
CA HIS A 87 6.10 5.49 -6.43
C HIS A 87 6.32 6.80 -7.20
N ILE A 88 6.63 6.71 -8.49
CA ILE A 88 6.92 7.86 -9.36
C ILE A 88 6.11 7.73 -10.67
N PRO A 89 5.48 8.80 -11.18
CA PRO A 89 4.75 8.78 -12.45
C PRO A 89 5.68 8.40 -13.61
N PHE A 90 5.18 7.65 -14.60
CA PHE A 90 5.99 7.20 -15.74
C PHE A 90 6.37 8.30 -16.73
N ASP A 91 5.80 9.49 -16.56
CA ASP A 91 6.15 10.73 -17.25
C ASP A 91 7.10 11.63 -16.43
N GLU A 92 7.72 11.12 -15.36
CA GLU A 92 8.80 11.76 -14.61
C GLU A 92 10.00 10.80 -14.47
N PRO A 93 11.27 11.26 -14.51
CA PRO A 93 12.44 10.39 -14.40
C PRO A 93 12.74 10.00 -12.94
N ALA A 94 13.59 8.98 -12.74
CA ALA A 94 14.00 8.49 -11.42
C ALA A 94 15.45 7.97 -11.46
N TYR A 95 16.12 7.87 -10.30
CA TYR A 95 17.54 7.48 -10.20
C TYR A 95 17.72 5.99 -9.90
N HIS A 96 17.66 5.14 -10.93
CA HIS A 96 17.76 3.67 -10.81
C HIS A 96 18.87 3.04 -11.66
N CYS A 97 19.22 3.60 -12.80
CA CYS A 97 20.19 3.02 -13.74
C CYS A 97 21.67 3.25 -13.36
N GLY A 98 22.00 4.32 -12.63
CA GLY A 98 23.39 4.62 -12.24
C GLY A 98 24.32 4.95 -13.41
N ASP A 99 23.78 5.39 -14.54
CA ASP A 99 24.47 5.70 -15.80
C ASP A 99 24.53 7.21 -16.10
N GLY A 100 24.48 8.03 -15.03
CA GLY A 100 24.48 9.49 -15.11
C GLY A 100 23.10 10.11 -15.35
N TRP A 101 23.06 11.29 -15.97
CA TRP A 101 21.82 12.09 -16.19
C TRP A 101 21.71 12.68 -17.61
N GLY A 102 22.47 12.12 -18.56
CA GLY A 102 22.43 12.52 -19.96
C GLY A 102 21.07 12.26 -20.62
N LEU A 103 20.80 12.89 -21.77
CA LEU A 103 19.53 12.74 -22.50
C LEU A 103 19.21 11.30 -22.93
N ASN A 104 20.23 10.43 -22.99
CA ASN A 104 20.12 9.01 -23.32
C ASN A 104 20.29 8.07 -22.12
N SER A 105 20.45 8.59 -20.90
CA SER A 105 20.56 7.78 -19.68
C SER A 105 19.24 7.04 -19.41
N GLY A 106 19.34 5.82 -18.91
CA GLY A 106 18.20 5.02 -18.47
C GLY A 106 17.41 5.69 -17.34
N ASN A 107 18.05 6.49 -16.48
CA ASN A 107 17.37 7.32 -15.48
C ASN A 107 16.35 8.29 -16.11
N ARG A 108 16.64 8.77 -17.32
CA ARG A 108 15.85 9.76 -18.06
C ARG A 108 15.07 9.23 -19.25
N THR A 109 15.14 7.92 -19.50
CA THR A 109 14.50 7.28 -20.67
C THR A 109 13.83 5.94 -20.34
N SER A 110 13.86 5.49 -19.09
CA SER A 110 13.37 4.16 -18.69
C SER A 110 12.56 4.17 -17.41
N ILE A 111 11.56 3.29 -17.36
CA ILE A 111 10.77 2.98 -16.16
C ILE A 111 11.50 1.88 -15.37
N GLY A 112 12.08 2.25 -14.23
CA GLY A 112 12.75 1.32 -13.30
C GLY A 112 11.77 0.51 -12.44
N VAL A 113 11.89 -0.82 -12.50
CA VAL A 113 11.10 -1.79 -11.74
C VAL A 113 12.00 -2.59 -10.80
N GLU A 114 11.79 -2.42 -9.50
CA GLU A 114 12.53 -3.07 -8.43
C GLU A 114 11.79 -4.32 -7.91
N LYS A 115 12.30 -5.52 -8.21
CA LYS A 115 11.69 -6.78 -7.74
C LYS A 115 12.19 -7.15 -6.35
N CYS A 116 11.28 -7.42 -5.42
CA CYS A 116 11.61 -7.71 -4.03
C CYS A 116 12.45 -9.00 -3.89
N MET A 117 13.64 -8.87 -3.30
CA MET A 117 14.55 -10.01 -3.13
C MET A 117 14.74 -10.54 -1.69
N HIS A 118 13.77 -10.30 -0.80
CA HIS A 118 13.83 -10.71 0.62
C HIS A 118 13.78 -12.22 0.87
N GLN A 119 14.36 -12.67 1.99
CA GLN A 119 14.28 -14.06 2.45
C GLN A 119 12.83 -14.47 2.79
N GLY A 120 12.41 -15.64 2.32
CA GLY A 120 11.12 -16.26 2.66
C GLY A 120 9.98 -16.00 1.65
N THR A 121 10.24 -15.21 0.61
CA THR A 121 9.29 -14.90 -0.46
C THR A 121 9.27 -15.97 -1.56
N ASP A 122 8.12 -16.18 -2.20
CA ASP A 122 8.00 -17.02 -3.39
C ASP A 122 8.59 -16.32 -4.63
N ARG A 123 9.84 -16.71 -4.96
CA ARG A 123 10.59 -16.26 -6.13
C ARG A 123 9.85 -16.48 -7.46
N ASN A 124 9.09 -17.58 -7.58
CA ASN A 124 8.41 -17.91 -8.82
C ASN A 124 7.16 -17.03 -9.00
N LYS A 125 6.44 -16.70 -7.92
CA LYS A 125 5.35 -15.71 -7.97
C LYS A 125 5.85 -14.31 -8.34
N ILE A 126 6.99 -13.89 -7.78
CA ILE A 126 7.61 -12.59 -8.13
C ILE A 126 8.01 -12.56 -9.61
N GLU A 127 8.64 -13.61 -10.13
CA GLU A 127 8.97 -13.70 -11.56
C GLU A 127 7.71 -13.69 -12.44
N ALA A 128 6.66 -14.43 -12.08
CA ALA A 128 5.39 -14.46 -12.82
C ALA A 128 4.67 -13.11 -12.82
N ASN A 129 4.62 -12.42 -11.67
CA ASN A 129 4.08 -11.07 -11.56
C ASN A 129 4.89 -10.07 -12.40
N ALA A 130 6.22 -10.21 -12.45
CA ALA A 130 7.08 -9.37 -13.27
C ALA A 130 6.84 -9.58 -14.76
N ILE A 131 6.70 -10.85 -15.20
CA ILE A 131 6.35 -11.18 -16.59
C ILE A 131 5.03 -10.52 -17.00
N ALA A 132 3.99 -10.64 -16.16
CA ALA A 132 2.70 -10.00 -16.39
C ALA A 132 2.79 -8.46 -16.41
N LEU A 133 3.57 -7.85 -15.52
CA LEU A 133 3.78 -6.40 -15.51
C LEU A 133 4.50 -5.90 -16.76
N TYR A 134 5.53 -6.60 -17.23
CA TYR A 134 6.21 -6.22 -18.45
C TYR A 134 5.32 -6.40 -19.68
N ALA A 135 4.55 -7.48 -19.79
CA ALA A 135 3.58 -7.66 -20.87
C ALA A 135 2.54 -6.51 -20.90
N TYR A 136 1.96 -6.18 -19.74
CA TYR A 136 1.05 -5.05 -19.58
C TYR A 136 1.68 -3.71 -20.01
N LEU A 137 2.90 -3.41 -19.54
CA LEU A 137 3.59 -2.16 -19.85
C LEU A 137 4.02 -2.07 -21.32
N LEU A 138 4.46 -3.17 -21.94
CA LEU A 138 4.75 -3.20 -23.38
C LEU A 138 3.50 -2.83 -24.20
N LYS A 139 2.33 -3.35 -23.80
CA LYS A 139 1.03 -3.05 -24.42
C LYS A 139 0.59 -1.60 -24.24
N ASP A 140 0.62 -1.09 -23.01
CA ASP A 140 0.22 0.27 -22.68
C ASP A 140 1.11 1.32 -23.36
N PHE A 141 2.43 1.10 -23.35
CA PHE A 141 3.40 2.02 -23.96
C PHE A 141 3.63 1.79 -25.46
N LYS A 142 3.06 0.72 -26.04
CA LYS A 142 3.31 0.25 -27.42
C LYS A 142 4.81 0.06 -27.69
N PHE A 143 5.54 -0.42 -26.71
CA PHE A 143 6.97 -0.68 -26.82
C PHE A 143 7.22 -2.06 -27.46
N PRO A 144 8.29 -2.20 -28.27
CA PRO A 144 8.77 -3.52 -28.68
C PRO A 144 9.42 -4.24 -27.49
N ILE A 145 9.46 -5.57 -27.52
CA ILE A 145 10.12 -6.39 -26.48
C ILE A 145 11.58 -5.97 -26.21
N THR A 146 12.28 -5.44 -27.22
CA THR A 146 13.66 -4.95 -27.14
C THR A 146 13.83 -3.72 -26.22
N SER A 147 12.74 -3.07 -25.83
CA SER A 147 12.72 -2.02 -24.82
C SER A 147 12.82 -2.55 -23.38
N VAL A 148 12.58 -3.85 -23.12
CA VAL A 148 12.84 -4.45 -21.81
C VAL A 148 14.33 -4.76 -21.67
N ARG A 149 14.96 -4.18 -20.64
CA ARG A 149 16.41 -4.21 -20.45
C ARG A 149 16.78 -4.55 -19.00
N PRO A 150 17.86 -5.31 -18.75
CA PRO A 150 18.41 -5.45 -17.41
C PRO A 150 19.13 -4.15 -17.00
N HIS A 151 19.17 -3.84 -15.70
CA HIS A 151 20.01 -2.77 -15.16
C HIS A 151 21.48 -2.87 -15.64
N GLN A 152 22.02 -4.07 -15.74
CA GLN A 152 23.35 -4.38 -16.27
C GLN A 152 23.66 -3.73 -17.63
N SER A 153 22.65 -3.55 -18.50
CA SER A 153 22.85 -2.94 -19.83
C SER A 153 23.07 -1.43 -19.82
N TRP A 154 22.89 -0.77 -18.67
CA TRP A 154 23.08 0.68 -18.50
C TRP A 154 24.42 1.03 -17.86
N SER A 155 24.73 0.41 -16.71
CA SER A 155 25.93 0.73 -15.90
C SER A 155 26.88 -0.45 -15.66
N GLY A 156 26.60 -1.62 -16.25
CA GLY A 156 27.39 -2.84 -16.03
C GLY A 156 27.16 -3.54 -14.69
N LYS A 157 26.42 -2.94 -13.74
CA LYS A 157 26.07 -3.57 -12.45
C LYS A 157 25.42 -4.93 -12.67
N TYR A 158 25.85 -5.96 -11.93
CA TYR A 158 25.27 -7.30 -12.00
C TYR A 158 23.85 -7.32 -11.37
N CYS A 159 22.87 -6.87 -12.14
CA CYS A 159 21.49 -6.66 -11.76
C CYS A 159 20.62 -6.75 -13.03
N PRO A 160 19.50 -7.50 -13.05
CA PRO A 160 18.89 -8.31 -11.98
C PRO A 160 19.68 -9.60 -11.69
N GLN A 161 20.31 -9.70 -10.51
CA GLN A 161 21.15 -10.85 -10.18
C GLN A 161 20.36 -12.16 -10.09
N LEU A 162 19.08 -12.14 -9.68
CA LEU A 162 18.26 -13.35 -9.57
C LEU A 162 17.97 -13.95 -10.94
N ILE A 163 17.63 -13.11 -11.92
CA ILE A 163 17.37 -13.53 -13.30
C ILE A 163 18.68 -13.96 -13.98
N LEU A 164 19.76 -13.18 -13.83
CA LEU A 164 21.07 -13.50 -14.41
C LEU A 164 21.65 -14.81 -13.85
N ASN A 165 21.55 -15.05 -12.54
CA ASN A 165 21.97 -16.31 -11.91
C ASN A 165 21.11 -17.51 -12.36
N LYS A 166 19.79 -17.32 -12.50
CA LYS A 166 18.85 -18.40 -12.87
C LYS A 166 18.97 -18.82 -14.33
N TYR A 167 19.30 -17.89 -15.22
CA TYR A 167 19.23 -18.09 -16.68
C TYR A 167 20.57 -17.93 -17.41
N GLY A 168 21.65 -17.57 -16.72
CA GLY A 168 22.96 -17.24 -17.30
C GLY A 168 22.99 -15.94 -18.13
N SER A 169 21.83 -15.43 -18.55
CA SER A 169 21.66 -14.16 -19.25
C SER A 169 20.23 -13.64 -19.07
N PHE A 170 19.97 -12.39 -19.45
CA PHE A 170 18.63 -11.82 -19.40
C PHE A 170 17.68 -12.32 -20.51
N LYS A 171 18.21 -12.95 -21.58
CA LYS A 171 17.41 -13.31 -22.77
C LYS A 171 16.24 -14.25 -22.42
N PRO A 172 16.40 -15.38 -21.69
CA PRO A 172 15.29 -16.30 -21.44
C PRO A 172 14.14 -15.68 -20.62
N PHE A 173 14.42 -14.69 -19.76
CA PHE A 173 13.38 -13.94 -19.06
C PHE A 173 12.64 -12.97 -19.99
N ARG A 174 13.35 -12.32 -20.91
CA ARG A 174 12.72 -11.50 -21.95
C ARG A 174 11.87 -12.32 -22.92
N ASP A 175 12.33 -13.51 -23.32
CA ASP A 175 11.57 -14.43 -24.19
C ASP A 175 10.24 -14.87 -23.53
N LYS A 176 10.23 -15.05 -22.20
CA LYS A 176 9.00 -15.30 -21.43
C LYS A 176 8.04 -14.11 -21.42
N ILE A 177 8.56 -12.88 -21.35
CA ILE A 177 7.76 -11.65 -21.44
C ILE A 177 7.14 -11.53 -22.83
N GLU A 178 7.90 -11.84 -23.89
CA GLU A 178 7.42 -11.87 -25.27
C GLU A 178 6.25 -12.85 -25.43
N THR A 179 6.43 -14.08 -24.95
CA THR A 179 5.40 -15.14 -24.95
C THR A 179 4.12 -14.69 -24.23
N ALA A 180 4.25 -14.02 -23.07
CA ALA A 180 3.11 -13.50 -22.32
C ALA A 180 2.40 -12.37 -23.10
N PHE A 181 3.16 -11.41 -23.63
CA PHE A 181 2.65 -10.30 -24.43
C PHE A 181 1.89 -10.77 -25.68
N GLU A 182 2.40 -11.77 -26.40
CA GLU A 182 1.73 -12.37 -27.56
C GLU A 182 0.43 -13.10 -27.19
N SER A 183 0.42 -13.86 -26.08
CA SER A 183 -0.79 -14.54 -25.61
C SER A 183 -1.90 -13.58 -25.16
N GLU A 184 -1.55 -12.42 -24.61
CA GLU A 184 -2.52 -11.35 -24.31
C GLU A 184 -3.04 -10.60 -25.55
N ASN A 185 -2.36 -10.69 -26.69
CA ASN A 185 -2.77 -10.04 -27.94
C ASN A 185 -3.65 -10.94 -28.82
N THR A 186 -3.70 -12.25 -28.54
CA THR A 186 -4.54 -13.23 -29.27
C THR A 186 -5.91 -13.50 -28.62
N SER A 187 -6.15 -12.97 -27.41
CA SER A 187 -7.45 -13.05 -26.72
C SER A 187 -8.30 -11.79 -26.99
N PRO A 188 -9.58 -11.90 -27.39
CA PRO A 188 -10.45 -10.74 -27.61
C PRO A 188 -10.70 -10.02 -26.29
N ILE A 189 -10.15 -8.81 -26.16
CA ILE A 189 -10.13 -8.08 -24.89
C ILE A 189 -11.51 -7.48 -24.63
N ASN A 190 -12.26 -8.05 -23.68
CA ASN A 190 -13.46 -7.42 -23.13
C ASN A 190 -13.04 -6.29 -22.16
N VAL A 191 -12.50 -5.20 -22.71
CA VAL A 191 -12.21 -3.98 -21.95
C VAL A 191 -13.53 -3.32 -21.58
N LYS A 192 -14.10 -3.69 -20.43
CA LYS A 192 -15.03 -2.78 -19.77
C LYS A 192 -14.25 -1.49 -19.47
N PRO A 193 -14.73 -0.31 -19.90
CA PRO A 193 -14.03 0.95 -19.65
C PRO A 193 -13.94 1.15 -18.13
N VAL A 194 -12.73 1.07 -17.58
CA VAL A 194 -12.55 1.21 -16.14
C VAL A 194 -12.56 2.67 -15.78
N VAL A 195 -13.72 3.13 -15.34
CA VAL A 195 -13.90 4.41 -14.65
C VAL A 195 -12.92 4.50 -13.49
N ASN A 196 -12.24 5.65 -13.32
CA ASN A 196 -11.34 5.87 -12.18
C ASN A 196 -12.04 5.49 -10.88
N SER A 197 -11.46 4.52 -10.17
CA SER A 197 -12.16 3.81 -9.08
C SER A 197 -11.97 4.45 -7.71
N TYR A 198 -11.22 5.56 -7.62
CA TYR A 198 -10.86 6.23 -6.38
C TYR A 198 -10.66 7.73 -6.55
N LEU A 199 -10.56 8.44 -5.42
CA LEU A 199 -10.23 9.87 -5.33
C LEU A 199 -9.10 10.10 -4.30
N GLN A 200 -8.28 11.12 -4.53
CA GLN A 200 -7.08 11.45 -3.74
C GLN A 200 -6.85 12.96 -3.57
N ASN A 201 -5.94 13.36 -2.68
CA ASN A 201 -5.54 14.76 -2.52
C ASN A 201 -4.99 15.34 -3.83
N GLY A 202 -5.52 16.50 -4.24
CA GLY A 202 -5.27 17.15 -5.51
C GLY A 202 -6.36 16.94 -6.57
N ASP A 203 -7.25 15.96 -6.41
CA ASP A 203 -8.38 15.76 -7.33
C ASP A 203 -9.42 16.87 -7.18
N THR A 204 -10.13 17.17 -8.27
CA THR A 204 -11.23 18.16 -8.29
C THR A 204 -12.43 17.66 -9.11
N GLY A 205 -13.60 18.26 -8.88
CA GLY A 205 -14.81 18.05 -9.69
C GLY A 205 -15.97 17.36 -8.97
N ALA A 206 -16.93 16.86 -9.75
CA ALA A 206 -18.21 16.36 -9.25
C ALA A 206 -18.09 15.15 -8.30
N GLU A 207 -17.22 14.17 -8.62
CA GLU A 207 -17.01 12.99 -7.77
C GLU A 207 -16.38 13.36 -6.40
N VAL A 208 -15.47 14.34 -6.38
CA VAL A 208 -14.91 14.88 -5.12
C VAL A 208 -15.99 15.56 -4.29
N LYS A 209 -16.84 16.36 -4.94
CA LYS A 209 -17.97 17.01 -4.27
C LYS A 209 -18.95 15.99 -3.69
N LEU A 210 -19.21 14.90 -4.40
CA LEU A 210 -20.05 13.78 -3.94
C LEU A 210 -19.42 13.04 -2.75
N LEU A 211 -18.11 12.77 -2.79
CA LEU A 211 -17.36 12.24 -1.65
C LEU A 211 -17.52 13.15 -0.42
N GLN A 212 -17.26 14.45 -0.56
CA GLN A 212 -17.36 15.41 0.53
C GLN A 212 -18.79 15.47 1.10
N GLN A 213 -19.80 15.50 0.23
CA GLN A 213 -21.21 15.43 0.63
C GLN A 213 -21.53 14.16 1.42
N ASN A 214 -21.04 13.00 0.99
CA ASN A 214 -21.26 11.74 1.67
C ASN A 214 -20.51 11.66 3.02
N LEU A 215 -19.30 12.21 3.12
CA LEU A 215 -18.59 12.36 4.39
C LEU A 215 -19.33 13.29 5.36
N ILE A 216 -19.89 14.41 4.88
CA ILE A 216 -20.74 15.31 5.66
C ILE A 216 -21.99 14.58 6.16
N LYS A 217 -22.68 13.83 5.29
CA LYS A 217 -23.82 12.99 5.67
C LYS A 217 -23.46 11.92 6.70
N ALA A 218 -22.25 11.36 6.63
CA ALA A 218 -21.71 10.41 7.61
C ALA A 218 -21.21 11.07 8.91
N GLY A 219 -21.42 12.38 9.09
CA GLY A 219 -21.14 13.11 10.33
C GLY A 219 -19.78 13.81 10.41
N LEU A 220 -18.98 13.80 9.33
CA LEU A 220 -17.66 14.43 9.32
C LEU A 220 -17.76 15.94 9.01
N LYS A 221 -16.91 16.75 9.65
CA LYS A 221 -16.89 18.21 9.47
C LYS A 221 -15.91 18.63 8.38
N LEU A 222 -16.43 19.02 7.22
CA LEU A 222 -15.70 19.59 6.07
C LEU A 222 -16.66 20.38 5.15
N THR A 223 -16.11 21.08 4.16
CA THR A 223 -16.88 21.75 3.09
C THR A 223 -16.90 20.88 1.84
N ALA A 224 -18.03 20.88 1.12
CA ALA A 224 -18.15 20.23 -0.20
C ALA A 224 -17.88 21.23 -1.34
N ASP A 225 -16.63 21.68 -1.44
CA ASP A 225 -16.14 22.62 -2.46
C ASP A 225 -15.81 21.95 -3.81
N GLY A 226 -15.76 20.62 -3.87
CA GLY A 226 -15.34 19.86 -5.04
C GLY A 226 -13.83 19.82 -5.23
N SER A 227 -13.03 20.14 -4.21
CA SER A 227 -11.57 20.07 -4.22
C SER A 227 -11.04 19.18 -3.09
N PHE A 228 -10.27 18.15 -3.44
CA PHE A 228 -9.76 17.20 -2.47
C PHE A 228 -8.49 17.77 -1.85
N GLY A 229 -8.64 18.67 -0.87
CA GLY A 229 -7.54 19.18 -0.05
C GLY A 229 -7.32 18.41 1.26
N PRO A 230 -6.39 18.89 2.12
CA PRO A 230 -6.10 18.28 3.42
C PRO A 230 -7.29 18.11 4.36
N ALA A 231 -8.33 18.97 4.24
CA ALA A 231 -9.57 18.83 5.00
C ALA A 231 -10.38 17.59 4.57
N THR A 232 -10.52 17.36 3.27
CA THR A 232 -11.15 16.17 2.68
C THR A 232 -10.35 14.92 3.06
N GLU A 233 -9.02 14.98 2.97
CA GLU A 233 -8.13 13.88 3.36
C GLU A 233 -8.27 13.53 4.85
N LYS A 234 -8.30 14.53 5.74
CA LYS A 234 -8.51 14.35 7.19
C LYS A 234 -9.88 13.72 7.51
N ALA A 235 -10.94 14.21 6.86
CA ALA A 235 -12.29 13.67 7.04
C ALA A 235 -12.41 12.23 6.52
N LEU A 236 -11.82 11.95 5.36
CA LEU A 236 -11.78 10.61 4.78
C LEU A 236 -11.02 9.63 5.69
N LYS A 237 -9.84 10.01 6.20
CA LYS A 237 -9.08 9.22 7.18
C LYS A 237 -9.90 8.95 8.42
N ALA A 238 -10.55 9.97 8.98
CA ALA A 238 -11.41 9.81 10.16
C ALA A 238 -12.56 8.81 9.89
N PHE A 239 -13.20 8.90 8.71
CA PHE A 239 -14.21 7.92 8.29
C PHE A 239 -13.63 6.50 8.12
N GLN A 240 -12.46 6.36 7.48
CA GLN A 240 -11.78 5.07 7.29
C GLN A 240 -11.42 4.43 8.64
N THR A 241 -10.80 5.20 9.55
CA THR A 241 -10.50 4.78 10.92
C THR A 241 -11.76 4.35 11.67
N ALA A 242 -12.81 5.17 11.66
CA ALA A 242 -14.07 4.87 12.34
C ALA A 242 -14.81 3.64 11.77
N ASN A 243 -14.49 3.23 10.54
CA ASN A 243 -15.09 2.07 9.87
C ASN A 243 -14.13 0.89 9.72
N SER A 244 -12.97 0.92 10.39
CA SER A 244 -11.91 -0.11 10.33
C SER A 244 -11.47 -0.46 8.91
N LEU A 245 -11.46 0.53 8.02
CA LEU A 245 -10.93 0.43 6.66
C LEU A 245 -9.43 0.74 6.65
N ASN A 246 -8.75 0.40 5.55
CA ASN A 246 -7.37 0.85 5.35
C ASN A 246 -7.35 2.39 5.32
N THR A 247 -6.48 3.01 6.13
CA THR A 247 -6.34 4.47 6.22
C THR A 247 -5.23 4.97 5.29
N ASP A 248 -5.21 4.45 4.06
CA ASP A 248 -4.22 4.73 3.02
C ASP A 248 -4.40 6.09 2.34
N TRP A 249 -5.17 6.99 2.97
CA TRP A 249 -5.41 8.36 2.53
C TRP A 249 -6.27 8.50 1.25
N PHE A 250 -6.74 7.39 0.67
CA PHE A 250 -7.43 7.33 -0.63
C PHE A 250 -8.88 6.83 -0.54
N TYR A 251 -9.78 7.35 -1.38
CA TYR A 251 -11.19 6.95 -1.42
C TYR A 251 -11.42 5.75 -2.36
N PHE A 252 -10.95 4.57 -1.98
CA PHE A 252 -11.09 3.34 -2.79
C PHE A 252 -12.53 2.81 -2.90
N PRO A 253 -12.81 1.86 -3.83
CA PRO A 253 -14.12 1.23 -3.94
C PRO A 253 -14.63 0.60 -2.63
N ALA A 254 -13.74 0.08 -1.78
CA ALA A 254 -14.13 -0.41 -0.45
C ALA A 254 -14.61 0.73 0.46
N THR A 255 -13.92 1.87 0.46
CA THR A 255 -14.31 3.08 1.18
C THR A 255 -15.59 3.68 0.59
N LYS A 256 -15.74 3.69 -0.74
CA LYS A 256 -16.94 4.14 -1.47
C LYS A 256 -18.17 3.29 -1.12
N LEU A 257 -18.09 1.97 -1.27
CA LEU A 257 -19.17 1.04 -0.91
C LEU A 257 -19.56 1.14 0.57
N LYS A 258 -18.57 1.27 1.47
CA LYS A 258 -18.85 1.43 2.90
C LYS A 258 -19.50 2.77 3.23
N LEU A 259 -19.03 3.87 2.63
CA LEU A 259 -19.58 5.21 2.81
C LEU A 259 -20.99 5.33 2.23
N GLU A 260 -21.22 4.83 1.02
CA GLU A 260 -22.53 4.77 0.38
C GLU A 260 -23.51 3.90 1.19
N ALA A 261 -23.07 2.77 1.74
CA ALA A 261 -23.91 1.94 2.62
C ALA A 261 -24.25 2.66 3.94
N VAL A 262 -23.30 3.37 4.55
CA VAL A 262 -23.56 4.19 5.76
C VAL A 262 -24.58 5.28 5.45
N VAL A 263 -24.39 6.04 4.38
CA VAL A 263 -25.34 7.10 3.95
C VAL A 263 -26.72 6.53 3.65
N LYS A 264 -26.81 5.43 2.89
CA LYS A 264 -28.08 4.79 2.55
C LYS A 264 -28.83 4.25 3.78
N ASN A 265 -28.11 3.77 4.80
CA ASN A 265 -28.71 3.32 6.06
C ASN A 265 -29.20 4.50 6.94
N LEU A 266 -28.66 5.70 6.77
CA LEU A 266 -29.16 6.91 7.45
C LEU A 266 -30.43 7.47 6.81
N ASP A 267 -30.61 7.26 5.50
CA ASP A 267 -31.79 7.67 4.74
C ASP A 267 -33.02 6.74 4.99
N VAL A 268 -32.85 5.59 5.66
CA VAL A 268 -33.93 4.63 6.00
C VAL A 268 -34.22 4.63 7.51
N LYS A 269 -35.19 5.45 7.95
CA LYS A 269 -35.63 5.52 9.36
C LYS A 269 -36.94 4.76 9.64
N PRO A 270 -37.02 4.04 10.77
CA PRO A 270 -38.23 3.91 11.60
C PRO A 270 -38.25 4.95 12.75
N VAL A 271 -39.36 5.02 13.49
CA VAL A 271 -39.80 6.23 14.22
C VAL A 271 -39.76 6.11 15.76
N SER A 272 -39.18 7.14 16.43
CA SER A 272 -39.34 7.52 17.87
C SER A 272 -38.83 6.49 18.92
N LYS A 273 -38.44 6.77 20.18
CA LYS A 273 -38.41 7.91 21.14
C LYS A 273 -37.19 7.61 22.09
N SER A 274 -36.55 8.49 22.88
CA SER A 274 -36.49 9.96 23.02
C SER A 274 -35.45 10.32 24.13
N VAL A 275 -35.20 11.63 24.36
CA VAL A 275 -34.48 12.25 25.50
C VAL A 275 -32.95 12.39 25.36
N VAL A 276 -32.50 13.64 25.44
CA VAL A 276 -31.10 14.05 25.65
C VAL A 276 -30.75 13.92 27.13
N LYS A 277 -29.60 13.32 27.44
CA LYS A 277 -28.83 13.59 28.65
C LYS A 277 -27.36 13.77 28.28
N GLU A 278 -26.71 14.67 28.99
CA GLU A 278 -25.33 15.10 28.74
C GLU A 278 -24.32 14.09 29.33
N GLU A 279 -23.12 14.11 28.75
CA GLU A 279 -21.84 13.56 29.23
C GLU A 279 -21.82 12.18 29.94
N GLU A 280 -21.44 11.12 29.21
CA GLU A 280 -20.57 10.06 29.78
C GLU A 280 -19.89 9.18 28.69
N ASP A 281 -18.55 9.28 28.62
CA ASP A 281 -17.57 8.23 28.27
C ASP A 281 -17.70 7.45 26.93
N ASP A 282 -17.24 8.06 25.82
CA ASP A 282 -17.03 7.48 24.48
C ASP A 282 -15.84 6.48 24.41
N MET A 283 -15.76 5.60 25.42
CA MET A 283 -14.65 4.68 25.61
C MET A 283 -14.98 3.27 25.10
N LEU A 284 -14.05 2.70 24.32
CA LEU A 284 -14.21 1.40 23.66
C LEU A 284 -14.61 0.30 24.66
N GLY A 285 -15.56 -0.56 24.26
CA GLY A 285 -16.02 -1.66 25.12
C GLY A 285 -14.91 -2.68 25.40
N LYS A 286 -14.22 -3.14 24.35
CA LYS A 286 -13.04 -4.02 24.44
C LYS A 286 -11.96 -3.61 23.46
N ALA A 287 -10.70 -3.73 23.86
CA ALA A 287 -9.54 -3.56 22.99
C ALA A 287 -8.50 -4.65 23.22
N ILE A 288 -7.67 -4.91 22.21
CA ILE A 288 -6.57 -5.86 22.27
C ILE A 288 -5.27 -5.06 22.49
N VAL A 289 -4.45 -5.47 23.46
CA VAL A 289 -3.13 -4.86 23.69
C VAL A 289 -2.05 -5.89 23.41
N ILE A 290 -1.16 -5.56 22.47
CA ILE A 290 0.00 -6.38 22.12
C ILE A 290 1.29 -5.72 22.64
N ASN A 291 2.34 -6.49 22.92
CA ASN A 291 3.56 -5.90 23.49
C ASN A 291 4.29 -4.99 22.49
N SER A 292 4.35 -5.39 21.23
CA SER A 292 5.01 -4.67 20.13
C SER A 292 4.45 -5.11 18.77
N PHE A 293 4.71 -4.37 17.68
CA PHE A 293 4.18 -4.71 16.34
C PHE A 293 4.41 -6.17 15.93
N VAL A 294 5.55 -6.77 16.31
CA VAL A 294 5.83 -8.17 15.97
C VAL A 294 4.76 -9.12 16.50
N ASP A 295 4.05 -8.78 17.58
CA ASP A 295 2.98 -9.55 18.23
C ASP A 295 1.65 -9.59 17.45
N TYR A 296 1.46 -8.69 16.48
CA TYR A 296 0.22 -8.57 15.70
C TYR A 296 -0.31 -9.89 15.07
N PRO A 297 0.51 -10.78 14.45
CA PRO A 297 0.04 -12.04 13.90
C PRO A 297 -0.63 -12.99 14.92
N ALA A 298 -0.31 -12.87 16.22
CA ALA A 298 -0.91 -13.70 17.26
C ALA A 298 -2.39 -13.33 17.53
N VAL A 299 -2.78 -12.09 17.24
CA VAL A 299 -4.13 -11.56 17.47
C VAL A 299 -4.90 -11.22 16.20
N GLN A 300 -4.26 -11.24 15.03
CA GLN A 300 -4.89 -10.86 13.75
C GLN A 300 -6.24 -11.56 13.52
N LYS A 301 -6.34 -12.88 13.78
CA LYS A 301 -7.60 -13.62 13.65
C LYS A 301 -8.66 -13.19 14.67
N LEU A 302 -8.26 -12.87 15.90
CA LEU A 302 -9.15 -12.37 16.95
C LEU A 302 -9.70 -10.99 16.58
N HIS A 303 -8.83 -10.08 16.15
CA HIS A 303 -9.19 -8.74 15.68
C HIS A 303 -10.15 -8.81 14.49
N ILE A 304 -9.87 -9.62 13.47
CA ILE A 304 -10.76 -9.80 12.31
C ILE A 304 -12.13 -10.36 12.74
N ARG A 305 -12.17 -11.30 13.69
CA ARG A 305 -13.43 -11.95 14.12
C ARG A 305 -14.27 -11.09 15.08
N THR A 306 -13.67 -10.19 15.84
CA THR A 306 -14.36 -9.40 16.88
C THR A 306 -14.48 -7.91 16.58
N GLY A 307 -13.66 -7.40 15.65
CA GLY A 307 -13.54 -5.96 15.39
C GLY A 307 -12.80 -5.17 16.49
N TYR A 308 -12.34 -5.81 17.58
CA TYR A 308 -11.70 -5.09 18.68
C TYR A 308 -10.37 -4.47 18.22
N PRO A 309 -10.17 -3.14 18.40
CA PRO A 309 -8.95 -2.46 17.94
C PRO A 309 -7.71 -2.98 18.67
N ILE A 310 -6.58 -3.02 17.96
CA ILE A 310 -5.29 -3.43 18.50
C ILE A 310 -4.44 -2.20 18.82
N PHE A 311 -3.91 -2.14 20.04
CA PHE A 311 -2.93 -1.15 20.47
C PHE A 311 -1.60 -1.83 20.83
N GLU A 312 -0.48 -1.22 20.46
CA GLU A 312 0.82 -1.59 21.04
C GLU A 312 0.93 -1.03 22.46
N ARG A 313 1.54 -1.77 23.38
CA ARG A 313 1.70 -1.41 24.80
C ARG A 313 2.27 0.00 24.99
N ALA A 314 3.22 0.42 24.16
CA ALA A 314 3.84 1.75 24.21
C ALA A 314 2.90 2.90 23.78
N ALA A 315 1.82 2.60 23.07
CA ALA A 315 0.80 3.56 22.66
C ALA A 315 -0.31 3.75 23.71
N VAL A 316 -0.49 2.79 24.63
CA VAL A 316 -1.48 2.88 25.72
C VAL A 316 -0.94 3.79 26.82
N LYS A 317 -1.24 5.09 26.70
CA LYS A 317 -0.83 6.14 27.66
C LYS A 317 -1.96 6.60 28.58
N GLU A 318 -3.19 6.26 28.21
CA GLU A 318 -4.44 6.55 28.92
C GLU A 318 -5.38 5.34 28.81
N LYS A 319 -6.56 5.43 29.42
CA LYS A 319 -7.54 4.33 29.43
C LYS A 319 -8.22 4.23 28.06
N VAL A 320 -7.82 3.24 27.25
CA VAL A 320 -8.31 3.09 25.87
C VAL A 320 -9.57 2.23 25.75
N ALA A 321 -9.89 1.39 26.74
CA ALA A 321 -11.11 0.58 26.74
C ALA A 321 -11.54 0.20 28.17
N LYS A 322 -12.82 -0.18 28.31
CA LYS A 322 -13.40 -0.70 29.56
C LYS A 322 -12.83 -2.09 29.91
N GLU A 323 -12.49 -2.89 28.90
CA GLU A 323 -11.83 -4.19 29.06
C GLU A 323 -10.66 -4.39 28.06
N LEU A 324 -9.50 -4.82 28.57
CA LEU A 324 -8.30 -5.08 27.78
C LEU A 324 -7.98 -6.57 27.65
N ILE A 325 -7.85 -7.04 26.42
CA ILE A 325 -7.39 -8.40 26.08
C ILE A 325 -5.89 -8.31 25.75
N ILE A 326 -5.03 -8.82 26.63
CA ILE A 326 -3.58 -8.66 26.52
C ILE A 326 -2.98 -9.89 25.85
N ALA A 327 -2.18 -9.69 24.81
CA ALA A 327 -1.54 -10.76 24.04
C ALA A 327 -0.05 -10.43 23.82
N GLY A 328 0.74 -10.67 24.86
CA GLY A 328 2.19 -10.44 24.87
C GLY A 328 2.59 -9.46 25.97
N GLY A 329 3.70 -9.75 26.66
CA GLY A 329 4.28 -8.90 27.72
C GLY A 329 3.51 -8.91 29.06
N GLY A 330 2.34 -9.55 29.13
CA GLY A 330 1.55 -9.71 30.36
C GLY A 330 0.87 -8.44 30.87
N LYS A 331 -0.02 -8.56 31.85
CA LYS A 331 -0.79 -7.44 32.41
C LYS A 331 0.05 -6.34 33.08
N LYS A 332 1.27 -6.66 33.53
CA LYS A 332 2.13 -5.74 34.31
C LYS A 332 2.36 -4.40 33.59
N GLY A 333 1.99 -3.31 34.26
CA GLY A 333 2.09 -1.93 33.77
C GLY A 333 0.85 -1.39 33.03
N LEU A 334 -0.14 -2.24 32.75
CA LEU A 334 -1.41 -1.86 32.09
C LEU A 334 -2.57 -1.69 33.07
N GLU A 335 -2.39 -1.99 34.36
CA GLU A 335 -3.46 -2.02 35.37
C GLU A 335 -4.18 -0.68 35.56
N LYS A 336 -3.51 0.43 35.21
CA LYS A 336 -4.04 1.80 35.25
C LYS A 336 -4.79 2.24 33.98
N PHE A 337 -4.92 1.36 32.98
CA PHE A 337 -5.44 1.71 31.64
C PHE A 337 -6.65 0.89 31.18
N GLY A 338 -7.30 0.16 32.09
CA GLY A 338 -8.57 -0.56 31.84
C GLY A 338 -9.22 -1.01 33.13
N ASP A 339 -10.52 -1.30 33.13
CA ASP A 339 -11.24 -1.74 34.33
C ASP A 339 -11.20 -3.27 34.49
N LYS A 340 -11.23 -3.98 33.36
CA LYS A 340 -11.21 -5.44 33.28
C LYS A 340 -10.10 -5.91 32.34
N PHE A 341 -9.58 -7.11 32.61
CA PHE A 341 -8.41 -7.62 31.90
C PHE A 341 -8.55 -9.12 31.63
N ILE A 342 -8.26 -9.53 30.40
CA ILE A 342 -8.08 -10.93 30.01
C ILE A 342 -6.64 -11.05 29.51
N ASP A 343 -5.75 -11.64 30.32
CA ASP A 343 -4.37 -11.89 29.90
C ASP A 343 -4.26 -13.23 29.19
N LEU A 344 -3.92 -13.18 27.90
CA LEU A 344 -3.68 -14.32 27.02
C LEU A 344 -2.17 -14.50 26.76
N SER A 345 -1.31 -13.69 27.36
CA SER A 345 0.15 -13.77 27.21
C SER A 345 0.68 -15.13 27.67
N GLY A 346 1.43 -15.80 26.82
CA GLY A 346 2.20 -17.00 27.16
C GLY A 346 3.67 -16.68 27.41
N ALA A 347 4.40 -17.64 27.98
CA ALA A 347 5.87 -17.56 28.14
C ALA A 347 6.62 -17.51 26.79
N SER A 348 5.96 -17.91 25.70
CA SER A 348 6.42 -17.71 24.33
C SER A 348 5.31 -17.10 23.45
N ARG A 349 5.72 -16.74 22.24
CA ARG A 349 4.84 -16.25 21.19
C ARG A 349 3.80 -17.29 20.77
N GLU A 350 4.23 -18.55 20.62
CA GLU A 350 3.44 -19.71 20.24
C GLU A 350 2.42 -20.04 21.35
N ALA A 351 2.82 -19.94 22.61
CA ALA A 351 1.92 -20.07 23.75
C ALA A 351 0.86 -18.95 23.76
N THR A 352 1.23 -17.71 23.41
CA THR A 352 0.29 -16.59 23.25
C THR A 352 -0.71 -16.85 22.12
N VAL A 353 -0.25 -17.36 20.96
CA VAL A 353 -1.13 -17.78 19.84
C VAL A 353 -2.11 -18.88 20.28
N ALA A 354 -1.65 -19.88 21.04
CA ALA A 354 -2.48 -20.97 21.54
C ALA A 354 -3.55 -20.49 22.54
N ASN A 355 -3.21 -19.54 23.41
CA ASN A 355 -4.15 -18.91 24.34
C ASN A 355 -5.20 -18.08 23.60
N VAL A 356 -4.81 -17.30 22.59
CA VAL A 356 -5.74 -16.55 21.72
C VAL A 356 -6.66 -17.49 20.94
N ALA A 357 -6.15 -18.61 20.43
CA ALA A 357 -6.95 -19.64 19.78
C ALA A 357 -7.98 -20.28 20.74
N LYS A 358 -7.58 -20.61 21.98
CA LYS A 358 -8.51 -21.08 23.02
C LYS A 358 -9.57 -20.04 23.38
N TYR A 359 -9.21 -18.76 23.45
CA TYR A 359 -10.15 -17.67 23.75
C TYR A 359 -11.21 -17.50 22.65
N MET A 360 -10.83 -17.63 21.37
CA MET A 360 -11.77 -17.58 20.24
C MET A 360 -12.72 -18.79 20.14
N ASN A 361 -12.46 -19.88 20.87
CA ASN A 361 -13.27 -21.10 20.85
C ASN A 361 -14.17 -21.24 22.09
N LYS A 362 -14.30 -20.17 22.87
CA LYS A 362 -15.31 -19.96 23.91
C LYS A 362 -16.35 -18.95 23.42
#